data_AF-A0A6N9DY32-F1
#
_entry.id   AF-A0A6N9DY32-F1
#
_cell.length_a   1.000
_cell.length_b   1.000
_cell.length_c   1.000
_cell.angle_alpha   90.00
_cell.angle_beta   90.00
_cell.angle_gamma   90.00
#
_symmetry.space_group_name_H-M   'P 1'
#
loop_
_entity.id
_entity.type
_entity.pdbx_description
1 polymer ?
#
loop_
_entity_poly.entity_id
_entity_poly.type
_entity_poly.pdbx_seq_one_letter_code
_entity_poly.pdbx_strand_id
1 'polypeptide(L)'
;MMLISSTDYSTSSIPKGCYSADRLRGSATGWPNPVRFAYISSLPDQKYKLVKPICVQLECIGDGEWEARFSDANVAMVGGTHEEAINSLAYDIMYTFEDLSAEEDALIPDLEQALQVLREHIEVCETDAD
;
A
#
# COMPACT_ATOMS: atom_id res chain seq x y z
N MET A 1 -7.52 -27.77 53.76
CA MET A 1 -8.40 -27.04 52.84
C MET A 1 -7.60 -26.83 51.56
N MET A 2 -8.13 -27.29 50.42
CA MET A 2 -7.88 -26.95 48.99
C MET A 2 -6.72 -25.97 48.66
N LEU A 3 -5.96 -26.00 47.55
CA LEU A 3 -5.81 -26.80 46.32
C LEU A 3 -4.55 -26.19 45.59
N ILE A 4 -3.79 -27.03 44.88
CA ILE A 4 -2.97 -26.79 43.66
C ILE A 4 -2.88 -25.38 43.02
N SER A 5 -1.67 -25.02 42.54
CA SER A 5 -1.33 -24.68 41.13
C SER A 5 -0.08 -23.79 41.08
N SER A 6 1.07 -24.23 40.57
CA SER A 6 1.42 -24.43 39.15
C SER A 6 1.98 -23.16 38.48
N THR A 7 3.19 -23.33 37.98
CA THR A 7 3.77 -22.79 36.74
C THR A 7 4.38 -21.38 36.70
N ASP A 8 5.71 -21.41 36.64
CA ASP A 8 6.62 -20.56 35.88
C ASP A 8 6.01 -19.98 34.59
N TYR A 9 6.13 -18.66 34.37
CA TYR A 9 6.20 -18.12 33.01
C TYR A 9 7.02 -16.83 33.01
N SER A 10 8.20 -16.94 32.39
CA SER A 10 8.98 -15.82 31.88
C SER A 10 8.17 -15.00 30.87
N THR A 11 8.15 -13.68 31.02
CA THR A 11 7.80 -12.76 29.94
C THR A 11 8.83 -11.64 29.87
N SER A 12 9.95 -11.97 29.23
CA SER A 12 10.54 -11.23 28.12
C SER A 12 10.26 -9.71 28.11
N SER A 13 11.09 -8.96 28.81
CA SER A 13 11.30 -7.53 28.52
C SER A 13 12.24 -7.41 27.31
N ILE A 14 11.69 -7.47 26.10
CA ILE A 14 12.38 -7.01 24.89
C ILE A 14 11.79 -5.64 24.52
N PRO A 15 12.53 -4.54 24.59
CA PRO A 15 12.15 -3.35 23.85
C PRO A 15 12.25 -3.68 22.36
N LYS A 16 11.13 -3.66 21.63
CA LYS A 16 11.13 -3.66 20.15
C LYS A 16 11.59 -2.28 19.65
N GLY A 17 12.82 -1.93 19.96
CA GLY A 17 13.57 -0.91 19.27
C GLY A 17 14.20 -1.55 18.04
N CYS A 18 13.97 -0.95 16.88
CA CYS A 18 14.65 -1.27 15.64
C CYS A 18 16.15 -1.03 15.80
N TYR A 19 16.90 -2.01 16.28
CA TYR A 19 18.37 -1.99 16.26
C TYR A 19 18.90 -3.40 16.00
N SER A 20 19.13 -3.71 14.73
CA SER A 20 20.10 -4.73 14.34
C SER A 20 21.48 -4.15 14.56
N ALA A 21 22.11 -4.54 15.67
CA ALA A 21 23.54 -4.33 15.87
C ALA A 21 24.26 -5.62 15.49
N ASP A 22 24.77 -5.70 14.26
CA ASP A 22 25.93 -6.53 13.99
C ASP A 22 26.94 -5.80 13.12
N ARG A 23 28.20 -6.08 13.45
CA ARG A 23 29.38 -5.27 13.23
C ARG A 23 30.05 -5.61 11.90
N LEU A 24 30.67 -4.58 11.32
CA LEU A 24 31.89 -4.60 10.51
C LEU A 24 31.82 -5.14 9.05
N ARG A 25 32.10 -4.19 8.14
CA ARG A 25 33.05 -4.32 7.01
C ARG A 25 32.64 -5.24 5.85
N GLY A 26 32.24 -4.60 4.76
CA GLY A 26 32.42 -5.12 3.41
C GLY A 26 31.13 -5.19 2.62
N SER A 27 31.06 -4.42 1.52
CA SER A 27 30.08 -4.49 0.44
C SER A 27 28.61 -4.50 0.86
N ALA A 28 27.91 -3.40 0.59
CA ALA A 28 26.46 -3.35 0.51
C ALA A 28 25.97 -4.33 -0.58
N THR A 29 25.98 -5.63 -0.30
CA THR A 29 25.24 -6.63 -1.05
C THR A 29 23.81 -6.44 -0.62
N GLY A 30 23.08 -5.65 -1.42
CA GLY A 30 21.65 -5.43 -1.28
C GLY A 30 20.94 -6.78 -1.25
N TRP A 31 20.55 -7.20 -0.05
CA TRP A 31 19.51 -8.20 0.08
C TRP A 31 18.23 -7.51 -0.39
N PRO A 32 17.50 -8.07 -1.36
CA PRO A 32 16.26 -7.45 -1.81
C PRO A 32 15.36 -7.29 -0.59
N ASN A 33 14.87 -6.07 -0.36
CA ASN A 33 13.87 -5.87 0.67
C ASN A 33 12.67 -6.77 0.34
N PRO A 34 12.10 -7.48 1.33
CA PRO A 34 11.03 -8.41 1.06
C PRO A 34 9.83 -7.64 0.53
N VAL A 35 9.51 -7.84 -0.75
CA VAL A 35 8.29 -7.30 -1.36
C VAL A 35 7.10 -7.94 -0.66
N ARG A 36 6.24 -7.09 -0.12
CA ARG A 36 4.96 -7.48 0.51
C ARG A 36 3.83 -7.16 -0.45
N PHE A 37 2.72 -7.86 -0.29
CA PHE A 37 1.50 -7.58 -1.04
C PHE A 37 0.39 -7.21 -0.07
N ALA A 38 -0.37 -6.18 -0.41
CA ALA A 38 -1.61 -5.82 0.26
C ALA A 38 -2.71 -5.59 -0.78
N TYR A 39 -3.93 -5.40 -0.31
CA TYR A 39 -5.08 -5.15 -1.18
C TYR A 39 -5.82 -3.90 -0.71
N ILE A 40 -6.09 -2.99 -1.66
CA ILE A 40 -7.04 -1.90 -1.44
C ILE A 40 -8.41 -2.46 -1.81
N SER A 41 -9.28 -2.55 -0.81
CA SER A 41 -10.64 -3.10 -0.96
C SER A 41 -11.73 -2.02 -0.90
N SER A 42 -11.36 -0.79 -0.57
CA SER A 42 -12.26 0.36 -0.53
C SER A 42 -11.50 1.65 -0.85
N LEU A 43 -12.17 2.58 -1.52
CA LEU A 43 -11.65 3.92 -1.78
C LEU A 43 -12.17 4.92 -0.72
N PRO A 44 -11.43 5.99 -0.44
CA PRO A 44 -11.82 6.97 0.58
C PRO A 44 -13.03 7.85 0.20
N ASP A 45 -13.33 8.08 -1.09
CA ASP A 45 -14.50 8.86 -1.53
C ASP A 45 -15.64 7.93 -1.97
N GLN A 46 -16.87 8.27 -1.56
CA GLN A 46 -18.08 7.51 -1.86
C GLN A 46 -18.53 7.64 -3.32
N LYS A 47 -18.01 8.61 -4.06
CA LYS A 47 -18.25 8.75 -5.51
C LYS A 47 -17.67 7.59 -6.32
N TYR A 48 -16.67 6.90 -5.78
CA TYR A 48 -16.00 5.81 -6.46
C TYR A 48 -16.17 4.51 -5.69
N LYS A 49 -16.40 3.43 -6.43
CA LYS A 49 -16.50 2.09 -5.89
C LYS A 49 -15.48 1.18 -6.55
N LEU A 50 -14.85 0.34 -5.74
CA LEU A 50 -14.03 -0.74 -6.27
C LEU A 50 -14.90 -1.91 -6.69
N VAL A 51 -14.88 -2.21 -7.98
CA VAL A 51 -15.47 -3.42 -8.57
C VAL A 51 -14.58 -4.62 -8.27
N LYS A 52 -13.25 -4.40 -8.22
CA LYS A 52 -12.24 -5.41 -7.91
C LYS A 52 -11.20 -4.84 -6.94
N PRO A 53 -10.74 -5.61 -5.94
CA PRO A 53 -9.62 -5.19 -5.10
C PRO A 53 -8.38 -4.89 -5.94
N ILE A 54 -7.65 -3.85 -5.56
CA ILE A 54 -6.39 -3.48 -6.21
C ILE A 54 -5.25 -4.14 -5.43
N CYS A 55 -4.47 -4.99 -6.09
CA CYS A 55 -3.29 -5.59 -5.51
C CYS A 55 -2.15 -4.57 -5.52
N VAL A 56 -1.59 -4.27 -4.35
CA VAL A 56 -0.52 -3.30 -4.20
C VAL A 56 0.74 -3.99 -3.69
N GLN A 57 1.86 -3.66 -4.31
CA GLN A 57 3.18 -4.07 -3.88
C GLN A 57 3.68 -3.08 -2.84
N LEU A 58 4.25 -3.58 -1.75
CA LEU A 58 4.81 -2.80 -0.67
C LEU A 58 6.28 -3.12 -0.53
N GLU A 59 7.11 -2.10 -0.62
CA GLU A 59 8.55 -2.20 -0.47
C GLU A 59 9.05 -1.19 0.55
N CYS A 60 9.98 -1.60 1.42
CA CYS A 60 10.69 -0.67 2.28
C CYS A 60 11.79 -0.01 1.45
N ILE A 61 11.80 1.32 1.35
CA ILE A 61 12.75 2.05 0.50
C ILE A 61 13.83 2.79 1.29
N GLY A 62 13.74 2.81 2.62
CA GLY A 62 14.65 3.59 3.47
C GLY A 62 14.40 3.39 4.97
N ASP A 63 14.84 4.35 5.78
CA ASP A 63 14.76 4.35 7.26
C ASP A 63 13.30 4.47 7.76
N GLY A 64 12.51 3.43 7.56
CA GLY A 64 11.09 3.37 7.93
C GLY A 64 10.12 3.87 6.86
N GLU A 65 10.62 4.23 5.68
CA GLU A 65 9.80 4.64 4.54
C GLU A 65 9.33 3.43 3.73
N TRP A 66 8.04 3.45 3.37
CA TRP A 66 7.39 2.40 2.61
C TRP A 66 6.84 2.97 1.32
N GLU A 67 7.14 2.33 0.20
CA GLU A 67 6.49 2.58 -1.07
C GLU A 67 5.36 1.56 -1.27
N ALA A 68 4.17 2.05 -1.58
CA ALA A 68 3.05 1.27 -2.09
C ALA A 68 2.93 1.52 -3.60
N ARG A 69 2.89 0.46 -4.40
CA ARG A 69 2.85 0.53 -5.85
C ARG A 69 1.72 -0.31 -6.42
N PHE A 70 0.90 0.29 -7.26
CA PHE A 70 0.01 -0.40 -8.18
C PHE A 70 0.66 -0.44 -9.57
N SER A 71 1.33 -1.57 -9.86
CA SER A 71 2.19 -1.67 -11.05
C SER A 71 1.42 -1.61 -12.36
N ASP A 72 0.20 -2.17 -12.40
CA ASP A 72 -0.58 -2.28 -13.64
C ASP A 72 -1.05 -0.91 -14.17
N ALA A 73 -1.30 0.05 -13.26
CA ALA A 73 -1.64 1.43 -13.61
C ALA A 73 -0.44 2.40 -13.50
N ASN A 74 0.77 1.88 -13.22
CA ASN A 74 1.99 2.67 -13.01
C ASN A 74 1.85 3.79 -11.96
N VAL A 75 1.14 3.51 -10.85
CA VAL A 75 0.93 4.46 -9.74
C VAL A 75 1.72 4.00 -8.52
N ALA A 76 2.43 4.92 -7.84
CA ALA A 76 3.19 4.61 -6.64
C ALA A 76 3.19 5.78 -5.65
N MET A 77 3.09 5.47 -4.36
CA MET A 77 3.11 6.47 -3.29
C MET A 77 3.99 6.01 -2.12
N VAL A 78 4.62 6.96 -1.45
CA VAL A 78 5.47 6.72 -0.28
C VAL A 78 4.76 7.19 0.99
N GLY A 79 4.95 6.44 2.08
CA GLY A 79 4.51 6.82 3.43
C GLY A 79 5.50 6.40 4.50
N GLY A 80 5.40 6.98 5.70
CA GLY A 80 6.23 6.62 6.85
C GLY A 80 5.79 5.31 7.54
N THR A 81 4.66 4.74 7.11
CA THR A 81 4.17 3.44 7.54
C THR A 81 3.52 2.71 6.36
N HIS A 82 3.32 1.39 6.49
CA HIS A 82 2.56 0.61 5.50
C HIS A 82 1.16 1.18 5.27
N GLU A 83 0.44 1.50 6.34
CA GLU A 83 -0.95 1.98 6.27
C GLU A 83 -1.04 3.35 5.59
N GLU A 84 -0.10 4.24 5.91
CA GLU A 84 0.01 5.55 5.28
C GLU A 84 0.32 5.42 3.78
N ALA A 85 1.28 4.58 3.40
CA ALA A 85 1.62 4.37 1.99
C ALA A 85 0.43 3.84 1.19
N ILE A 86 -0.31 2.85 1.73
CA ILE A 86 -1.50 2.29 1.09
C ILE A 86 -2.62 3.33 0.98
N ASN A 87 -2.87 4.10 2.04
CA ASN A 87 -3.94 5.09 2.05
C ASN A 87 -3.63 6.25 1.08
N SER A 88 -2.39 6.75 1.10
CA SER A 88 -1.91 7.73 0.13
C SER A 88 -2.03 7.22 -1.30
N LEU A 89 -1.69 5.95 -1.55
CA LEU A 89 -1.88 5.33 -2.86
C LEU A 89 -3.36 5.28 -3.26
N ALA A 90 -4.27 4.98 -2.34
CA ALA A 90 -5.71 4.95 -2.65
C ALA A 90 -6.24 6.32 -3.09
N TYR A 91 -5.79 7.41 -2.45
CA TYR A 91 -6.10 8.78 -2.89
C TYR A 91 -5.50 9.07 -4.27
N ASP A 92 -4.23 8.75 -4.47
CA ASP A 92 -3.52 9.05 -5.71
C ASP A 92 -4.08 8.28 -6.91
N ILE A 93 -4.51 7.03 -6.70
CA ILE A 93 -5.24 6.23 -7.69
C ILE A 93 -6.52 6.94 -8.14
N MET A 94 -7.28 7.54 -7.22
CA MET A 94 -8.50 8.27 -7.57
C MET A 94 -8.21 9.56 -8.31
N TYR A 95 -7.23 10.34 -7.84
CA TYR A 95 -6.84 11.57 -8.52
C TYR A 95 -6.32 11.29 -9.93
N THR A 96 -5.48 10.26 -10.08
CA THR A 96 -5.00 9.80 -11.39
C THR A 96 -6.16 9.37 -12.27
N PHE A 97 -7.14 8.64 -11.73
CA PHE A 97 -8.32 8.25 -12.50
C PHE A 97 -9.15 9.46 -12.96
N GLU A 98 -9.37 10.44 -12.10
CA GLU A 98 -10.08 11.69 -12.41
C GLU A 98 -9.37 12.49 -13.50
N ASP A 99 -8.06 12.71 -13.34
CA ASP A 99 -7.22 13.49 -14.26
C ASP A 99 -7.18 12.84 -15.64
N LEU A 100 -6.90 11.54 -15.69
CA LEU A 100 -6.89 10.78 -16.95
C LEU A 100 -8.26 10.72 -17.60
N SER A 101 -9.35 10.60 -16.82
CA SER A 101 -10.70 10.61 -17.38
C SER A 101 -11.13 11.97 -17.91
N ALA A 102 -10.59 13.07 -17.37
CA ALA A 102 -10.92 14.43 -17.81
C ALA A 102 -10.25 14.78 -19.15
N GLU A 103 -9.07 14.23 -19.42
CA GLU A 103 -8.28 14.50 -20.63
C GLU A 103 -8.16 13.28 -21.55
N GLU A 104 -9.13 12.35 -21.52
CA GLU A 104 -9.09 11.06 -22.24
C GLU A 104 -8.71 11.20 -23.72
N ASP A 105 -9.24 12.20 -24.42
CA ASP A 105 -9.00 12.44 -25.85
C ASP A 105 -7.56 12.92 -26.18
N ALA A 106 -6.79 13.34 -25.17
CA ALA A 106 -5.45 13.90 -25.32
C ALA A 106 -4.36 13.03 -24.68
N LEU A 107 -4.70 11.83 -24.18
CA LEU A 107 -3.76 10.94 -23.52
C LEU A 107 -2.75 10.34 -24.51
N ILE A 108 -1.54 10.13 -24.01
CA ILE A 108 -0.55 9.29 -24.69
C ILE A 108 -0.86 7.81 -24.43
N PRO A 109 -0.40 6.88 -25.29
CA PRO A 109 -0.78 5.46 -25.20
C PRO A 109 -0.54 4.80 -23.83
N ASP A 110 0.56 5.16 -23.14
CA ASP A 110 0.87 4.59 -21.82
C ASP A 110 -0.15 5.04 -20.76
N LEU A 111 -0.66 6.27 -20.86
CA LEU A 111 -1.67 6.81 -19.96
C LEU A 111 -3.08 6.31 -20.32
N GLU A 112 -3.37 6.09 -21.60
CA GLU A 112 -4.59 5.40 -22.02
C GLU A 112 -4.66 3.99 -21.42
N GLN A 113 -3.53 3.27 -21.45
CA GLN A 113 -3.43 1.95 -20.83
C GLN A 113 -3.63 2.02 -19.31
N ALA A 114 -3.01 2.99 -18.63
CA ALA A 114 -3.21 3.19 -17.20
C ALA A 114 -4.69 3.49 -16.88
N LEU A 115 -5.35 4.36 -17.64
CA LEU A 115 -6.77 4.66 -17.50
C LEU A 115 -7.63 3.41 -17.71
N GLN A 116 -7.33 2.61 -18.73
CA GLN A 116 -8.04 1.37 -19.00
C GLN A 116 -7.94 0.40 -17.83
N VAL A 117 -6.74 0.21 -17.26
CA VAL A 117 -6.55 -0.62 -16.07
C VAL A 117 -7.37 -0.06 -14.90
N LEU A 118 -7.31 1.24 -14.64
CA LEU A 118 -8.08 1.86 -13.55
C LEU A 118 -9.60 1.64 -13.72
N ARG A 119 -10.13 1.72 -14.96
CA ARG A 119 -11.54 1.42 -15.27
C ARG A 119 -11.95 -0.03 -15.01
N GLU A 120 -11.01 -0.99 -15.01
CA GLU A 120 -11.33 -2.38 -14.64
C GLU A 120 -11.55 -2.58 -13.14
N HIS A 121 -11.02 -1.65 -12.33
CA HIS A 121 -11.05 -1.70 -10.88
C HIS A 121 -12.06 -0.72 -10.28
N ILE A 122 -12.25 0.45 -10.90
CA ILE A 122 -13.01 1.58 -10.36
C ILE A 122 -14.25 1.83 -11.20
N GLU A 123 -15.38 1.98 -10.53
CA GLU A 123 -16.64 2.42 -11.10
C GLU A 123 -17.08 3.74 -10.44
N VAL A 124 -17.57 4.67 -11.23
CA VAL A 124 -18.18 5.91 -10.72
C VAL A 124 -19.59 5.56 -10.26
N CYS A 125 -19.86 5.73 -8.97
CA CYS A 125 -21.21 5.66 -8.45
C CYS A 125 -21.91 6.98 -8.83
N GLU A 126 -22.78 6.93 -9.83
CA GLU A 126 -23.73 8.01 -10.08
C GLU A 126 -24.55 8.21 -8.80
N THR A 127 -24.24 9.24 -8.02
CA THR A 127 -25.19 9.74 -7.03
C THR A 127 -26.35 10.32 -7.82
N ASP A 128 -27.42 9.54 -8.00
CA ASP A 128 -28.73 10.05 -8.38
C ASP A 128 -29.04 11.25 -7.47
N ALA A 129 -28.89 12.45 -8.02
CA ALA A 129 -29.32 13.67 -7.38
C ALA A 129 -30.85 13.72 -7.49
N ASP A 130 -31.54 13.35 -6.41
CA ASP A 130 -32.97 13.62 -6.21
C ASP A 130 -33.21 15.12 -5.96
#